data_AF-A0A7S2EWZ2-F1
#
_entry.id   AF-A0A7S2EWZ2-F1
#
_cell.length_a   1.000
_cell.length_b   1.000
_cell.length_c   1.000
_cell.angle_alpha   90.00
_cell.angle_beta   90.00
_cell.angle_gamma   90.00
#
_symmetry.space_group_name_H-M   'P 1'
#
loop_
_entity.id
_entity.type
_entity.pdbx_description
1 polymer ?
#
loop_
_entity_poly.entity_id
_entity_poly.type
_entity_poly.pdbx_seq_one_letter_code
_entity_poly.pdbx_strand_id
1 'polypeptide(L)'
;MTTTTTTTTTTTTPKVIIFCKESEENVMTKVSTSLANNFNVTNVSFRSTSIPASRLLSTVTSSSSNNSIFVVIGSNDSIVNCIENESVSPVLSFSSSEVEEEETEKMALLIAKVCACSSPTVASSVSRYIASKKQSSLIQDAQSHTKSPYYQSQISHVYDAKLQITGDNITFSSSSSSSSKNAPVRISGKVRDRFDLGDKLALVTTDRQSGFDRMLALVPFKGQVLNLTSAYWFEMTEHIIPNHIVSVPHGNVSVVKKCTPFPIEFVVRAYVTGSTSTSIWKNYQNGVRNYCGHDLPEGLQKNQKLWKLLLTPTTKEEEHDRPISPDDIVSEGWMTQEDFDICAKAALDVFAFGQKVALERGLILVDTKYEMGKDEETGTIMMIDEMHTPDSSRYWLAHSYEERISRGMEPENIDKEFLRLWFRDNCDPYHDDVLPEAPKELVEELSRRYVSLYEMITWKDFEFDVEAEGHIGEAIQRSV
;
A
#
# COMPACT_ATOMS: atom_id res chain seq x y z
N MET A 1 -43.49 22.17 29.30
CA MET A 1 -42.48 21.20 29.77
C MET A 1 -42.89 19.82 29.27
N THR A 2 -42.36 19.44 28.12
CA THR A 2 -42.47 18.09 27.56
C THR A 2 -41.05 17.58 27.45
N THR A 3 -40.61 16.85 28.47
CA THR A 3 -39.34 16.14 28.50
C THR A 3 -39.42 14.98 27.52
N THR A 4 -38.82 15.16 26.35
CA THR A 4 -38.54 14.08 25.41
C THR A 4 -37.41 13.24 26.00
N THR A 5 -37.74 12.11 26.58
CA THR A 5 -36.77 11.14 27.08
C THR A 5 -36.09 10.49 25.88
N THR A 6 -34.88 10.94 25.54
CA THR A 6 -34.02 10.27 24.58
C THR A 6 -33.55 8.96 25.23
N THR A 7 -34.21 7.85 24.92
CA THR A 7 -33.72 6.51 25.26
C THR A 7 -32.45 6.28 24.46
N THR A 8 -31.29 6.48 25.09
CA THR A 8 -30.02 5.91 24.64
C THR A 8 -30.15 4.40 24.70
N THR A 9 -30.60 3.77 23.61
CA THR A 9 -30.48 2.33 23.42
C THR A 9 -29.01 1.98 23.51
N THR A 10 -28.57 1.45 24.64
CA THR A 10 -27.28 0.80 24.77
C THR A 10 -27.28 -0.36 23.78
N THR A 11 -26.59 -0.20 22.66
CA THR A 11 -26.44 -1.23 21.63
C THR A 11 -25.58 -2.35 22.21
N THR A 12 -26.21 -3.33 22.85
CA THR A 12 -25.53 -4.50 23.40
C THR A 12 -25.38 -5.55 22.30
N THR A 13 -24.15 -6.02 22.07
CA THR A 13 -23.86 -7.15 21.19
C THR A 13 -24.78 -8.34 21.55
N PRO A 14 -25.47 -8.92 20.56
CA PRO A 14 -26.37 -10.05 20.81
C PRO A 14 -25.67 -11.22 21.48
N LYS A 15 -26.41 -11.97 22.29
CA LYS A 15 -25.95 -13.27 22.79
C LYS A 15 -26.12 -14.32 21.68
N VAL A 16 -25.08 -15.06 21.35
CA VAL A 16 -25.17 -16.16 20.39
C VAL A 16 -25.35 -17.47 21.16
N ILE A 17 -26.39 -18.24 20.83
CA ILE A 17 -26.66 -19.55 21.40
C ILE A 17 -26.58 -20.56 20.26
N ILE A 18 -25.61 -21.46 20.33
CA ILE A 18 -25.35 -22.43 19.26
C ILE A 18 -25.70 -23.84 19.76
N PHE A 19 -26.53 -24.52 18.98
CA PHE A 19 -26.95 -25.90 19.22
C PHE A 19 -26.23 -26.85 18.28
N CYS A 20 -25.53 -27.86 18.82
CA CYS A 20 -24.90 -28.93 18.02
C CYS A 20 -24.78 -30.24 18.83
N LYS A 21 -24.37 -31.34 18.18
CA LYS A 21 -24.06 -32.59 18.90
C LYS A 21 -22.76 -32.47 19.69
N GLU A 22 -22.60 -33.26 20.75
CA GLU A 22 -21.35 -33.31 21.54
C GLU A 22 -20.13 -33.68 20.67
N SER A 23 -20.33 -34.52 19.66
CA SER A 23 -19.28 -34.88 18.69
C SER A 23 -18.77 -33.70 17.85
N GLU A 24 -19.46 -32.56 17.86
CA GLU A 24 -19.15 -31.36 17.05
C GLU A 24 -18.57 -30.21 17.89
N GLU A 25 -18.22 -30.46 19.17
CA GLU A 25 -17.71 -29.45 20.11
C GLU A 25 -16.40 -28.76 19.64
N ASN A 26 -15.59 -29.44 18.82
CA ASN A 26 -14.40 -28.84 18.22
C ASN A 26 -14.75 -27.70 17.24
N VAL A 27 -15.72 -27.94 16.35
CA VAL A 27 -16.23 -26.94 15.39
C VAL A 27 -16.77 -25.73 16.12
N MET A 28 -17.49 -25.98 17.21
CA MET A 28 -18.02 -24.94 18.10
C MET A 28 -16.96 -24.05 18.71
N THR A 29 -15.89 -24.66 19.20
CA THR A 29 -14.78 -23.93 19.80
C THR A 29 -14.10 -23.04 18.77
N LYS A 30 -13.90 -23.55 17.55
CA LYS A 30 -13.33 -22.78 16.43
C LYS A 30 -14.23 -21.60 16.02
N VAL A 31 -15.53 -21.84 15.82
CA VAL A 31 -16.50 -20.79 15.48
C VAL A 31 -16.55 -19.71 16.56
N SER A 32 -16.61 -20.11 17.84
CA SER A 32 -16.65 -19.16 18.97
C SER A 32 -15.37 -18.35 19.09
N THR A 33 -14.22 -18.99 18.86
CA THR A 33 -12.90 -18.32 18.84
C THR A 33 -12.83 -17.31 17.70
N SER A 34 -13.29 -17.68 16.50
CA SER A 34 -13.35 -16.78 15.35
C SER A 34 -14.31 -15.61 15.58
N LEU A 35 -15.48 -15.86 16.18
CA LEU A 35 -16.44 -14.83 16.60
C LEU A 35 -15.82 -13.80 17.56
N ALA A 36 -15.09 -14.27 18.57
CA ALA A 36 -14.42 -13.41 19.54
C ALA A 36 -13.30 -12.61 18.88
N ASN A 37 -12.39 -13.28 18.16
CA ASN A 37 -11.17 -12.68 17.63
C ASN A 37 -11.44 -11.70 16.48
N ASN A 38 -12.36 -12.04 15.58
CA ASN A 38 -12.55 -11.29 14.33
C ASN A 38 -13.71 -10.28 14.42
N PHE A 39 -14.71 -10.55 15.26
CA PHE A 39 -15.97 -9.80 15.25
C PHE A 39 -16.36 -9.19 16.60
N ASN A 40 -15.56 -9.40 17.65
CA ASN A 40 -15.85 -8.96 19.03
C ASN A 40 -17.19 -9.50 19.57
N VAL A 41 -17.56 -10.72 19.14
CA VAL A 41 -18.75 -11.43 19.61
C VAL A 41 -18.29 -12.46 20.65
N THR A 42 -18.31 -12.07 21.93
CA THR A 42 -17.77 -12.87 23.04
C THR A 42 -18.85 -13.58 23.87
N ASN A 43 -20.10 -13.11 23.82
CA ASN A 43 -21.22 -13.72 24.54
C ASN A 43 -21.81 -14.89 23.73
N VAL A 44 -21.02 -15.95 23.59
CA VAL A 44 -21.39 -17.18 22.88
C VAL A 44 -21.60 -18.29 23.90
N SER A 45 -22.71 -19.03 23.77
CA SER A 45 -23.00 -20.19 24.62
C SER A 45 -23.41 -21.40 23.80
N PHE A 46 -22.93 -22.57 24.22
CA PHE A 46 -23.20 -23.84 23.57
C PHE A 46 -24.31 -24.62 24.30
N ARG A 47 -25.13 -25.34 23.54
CA ARG A 47 -26.13 -26.29 24.05
C ARG A 47 -26.13 -27.56 23.20
N SER A 48 -26.11 -28.72 23.86
CA SER A 48 -26.17 -30.01 23.18
C SER A 48 -27.57 -30.28 22.61
N THR A 49 -27.65 -30.73 21.35
CA THR A 49 -28.90 -31.20 20.71
C THR A 49 -29.40 -32.53 21.27
N SER A 50 -28.58 -33.22 22.09
CA SER A 50 -28.96 -34.46 22.79
C SER A 50 -29.88 -34.23 24.00
N ILE A 51 -30.14 -32.97 24.36
CA ILE A 51 -31.00 -32.58 25.49
C ILE A 51 -32.48 -32.64 25.05
N PRO A 52 -33.42 -33.07 25.93
CA PRO A 52 -34.85 -33.10 25.59
C PRO A 52 -35.38 -31.75 25.06
N ALA A 53 -36.21 -31.80 24.02
CA ALA A 53 -36.78 -30.62 23.35
C ALA A 53 -37.45 -29.62 24.32
N SER A 54 -38.09 -30.10 25.39
CA SER A 54 -38.71 -29.25 26.42
C SER A 54 -37.72 -28.34 27.16
N ARG A 55 -36.47 -28.78 27.36
CA ARG A 55 -35.40 -27.97 27.96
C ARG A 55 -34.75 -27.00 26.98
N LEU A 56 -34.70 -27.36 25.70
CA LEU A 56 -34.25 -26.44 24.65
C LEU A 56 -35.27 -25.31 24.51
N LEU A 57 -36.56 -25.63 24.47
CA LEU A 57 -37.63 -24.65 24.41
C LEU A 57 -37.66 -23.72 25.62
N SER A 58 -37.41 -24.22 26.83
CA SER A 58 -37.29 -23.37 28.03
C SER A 58 -36.08 -22.42 27.96
N THR A 59 -34.97 -22.87 27.37
CA THR A 59 -33.78 -22.04 27.14
C THR A 59 -34.08 -20.93 26.14
N VAL A 60 -34.77 -21.25 25.06
CA VAL A 60 -35.12 -20.29 24.02
C VAL A 60 -36.15 -19.27 24.54
N THR A 61 -37.20 -19.72 25.22
CA THR A 61 -38.26 -18.84 25.77
C THR A 61 -37.77 -17.96 26.92
N SER A 62 -36.85 -18.44 27.76
CA SER A 62 -36.19 -17.58 28.77
C SER A 62 -35.24 -16.56 28.13
N SER A 63 -34.65 -16.89 26.98
CA SER A 63 -33.70 -16.03 26.28
C SER A 63 -34.35 -15.07 25.27
N SER A 64 -35.57 -15.32 24.80
CA SER A 64 -36.27 -14.51 23.80
C SER A 64 -36.72 -13.13 24.32
N SER A 65 -36.61 -12.89 25.63
CA SER A 65 -36.70 -11.55 26.24
C SER A 65 -35.43 -10.71 26.07
N ASN A 66 -34.31 -11.34 25.68
CA ASN A 66 -33.00 -10.74 25.46
C ASN A 66 -32.59 -10.88 23.99
N ASN A 67 -31.86 -9.90 23.45
CA ASN A 67 -31.32 -9.84 22.08
C ASN A 67 -30.40 -11.05 21.78
N SER A 68 -30.98 -12.23 21.54
CA SER A 68 -30.28 -13.52 21.42
C SER A 68 -30.47 -14.09 20.02
N ILE A 69 -29.40 -14.60 19.43
CA ILE A 69 -29.39 -15.24 18.11
C ILE A 69 -29.18 -16.74 18.30
N PHE A 70 -30.08 -17.53 17.72
CA PHE A 70 -30.03 -18.98 17.78
C PHE A 70 -29.45 -19.55 16.47
N VAL A 71 -28.44 -20.39 16.59
CA VAL A 71 -27.73 -21.03 15.48
C VAL A 71 -27.73 -22.53 15.69
N VAL A 72 -27.92 -23.31 14.64
CA VAL A 72 -27.82 -24.78 14.69
C VAL A 72 -26.70 -25.25 13.77
N ILE A 73 -25.85 -26.16 14.26
CA ILE A 73 -24.80 -26.82 13.49
C ILE A 73 -25.03 -28.33 13.63
N GLY A 74 -25.19 -29.06 12.53
CA GLY A 74 -25.36 -30.51 12.55
C GLY A 74 -26.01 -31.11 11.29
N SER A 75 -26.09 -32.44 11.21
CA SER A 75 -26.77 -33.14 10.11
C SER A 75 -28.30 -32.91 10.13
N ASN A 76 -28.94 -32.92 8.95
CA ASN A 76 -30.37 -32.62 8.78
C ASN A 76 -31.31 -33.29 9.80
N ASP A 77 -31.09 -34.57 10.13
CA ASP A 77 -31.92 -35.31 11.11
C ASP A 77 -31.85 -34.75 12.55
N SER A 78 -30.75 -34.08 12.89
CA SER A 78 -30.52 -33.45 14.19
C SER A 78 -31.24 -32.10 14.31
N ILE A 79 -31.38 -31.40 13.18
CA ILE A 79 -32.00 -30.08 13.06
C ILE A 79 -33.53 -30.21 13.25
N VAL A 80 -34.11 -31.30 12.74
CA VAL A 80 -35.56 -31.57 12.80
C VAL A 80 -36.05 -31.77 14.25
N ASN A 81 -35.29 -32.48 15.09
CA ASN A 81 -35.67 -32.73 16.50
C ASN A 81 -35.72 -31.48 17.40
N CYS A 82 -35.12 -30.36 16.98
CA CYS A 82 -35.13 -29.11 17.74
C CYS A 82 -36.34 -28.20 17.44
N ILE A 83 -37.06 -28.44 16.34
CA ILE A 83 -37.98 -27.47 15.71
C ILE A 83 -39.44 -27.99 15.66
N GLU A 84 -39.69 -29.24 16.05
CA GLU A 84 -41.06 -29.75 16.07
C GLU A 84 -41.92 -29.04 17.14
N ASN A 85 -42.84 -28.20 16.64
CA ASN A 85 -43.92 -27.44 17.31
C ASN A 85 -43.59 -25.98 17.63
N GLU A 86 -44.01 -25.05 16.75
CA GLU A 86 -44.18 -23.58 16.97
C GLU A 86 -43.09 -22.85 17.80
N SER A 87 -41.88 -23.40 17.79
CA SER A 87 -40.75 -22.99 18.63
C SER A 87 -39.75 -22.25 17.76
N VAL A 88 -39.31 -21.08 18.24
CA VAL A 88 -38.32 -20.16 17.63
C VAL A 88 -37.39 -20.86 16.65
N SER A 89 -37.57 -20.57 15.37
CA SER A 89 -36.72 -21.11 14.30
C SER A 89 -35.31 -20.56 14.42
N PRO A 90 -34.27 -21.37 14.20
CA PRO A 90 -32.90 -20.87 14.17
C PRO A 90 -32.74 -19.85 13.06
N VAL A 91 -31.96 -18.80 13.32
CA VAL A 91 -31.69 -17.77 12.32
C VAL A 91 -30.72 -18.30 11.26
N LEU A 92 -29.85 -19.24 11.63
CA LEU A 92 -28.88 -19.90 10.76
C LEU A 92 -28.79 -21.39 11.08
N SER A 93 -28.67 -22.20 10.04
CA SER A 93 -28.46 -23.65 10.12
C SER A 93 -27.30 -24.06 9.22
N PHE A 94 -26.39 -24.88 9.74
CA PHE A 94 -25.19 -25.36 9.03
C PHE A 94 -25.12 -26.89 9.05
N SER A 95 -24.77 -27.50 7.91
CA SER A 95 -24.44 -28.93 7.82
C SER A 95 -23.04 -29.18 8.37
N SER A 96 -22.82 -30.31 9.05
CA SER A 96 -21.54 -30.68 9.69
C SER A 96 -20.68 -31.66 8.88
N SER A 97 -20.96 -31.85 7.59
CA SER A 97 -20.15 -32.71 6.71
C SER A 97 -18.72 -32.16 6.58
N GLU A 98 -17.76 -32.82 7.22
CA GLU A 98 -16.30 -32.60 7.15
C GLU A 98 -15.86 -31.12 7.22
N VAL A 99 -16.05 -30.51 8.39
CA VAL A 99 -15.78 -29.08 8.61
C VAL A 99 -14.28 -28.78 8.68
N GLU A 100 -13.74 -28.22 7.59
CA GLU A 100 -12.40 -27.63 7.55
C GLU A 100 -12.35 -26.25 8.25
N GLU A 101 -11.15 -25.74 8.53
CA GLU A 101 -10.96 -24.43 9.18
C GLU A 101 -11.63 -23.28 8.40
N GLU A 102 -11.56 -23.32 7.07
CA GLU A 102 -12.17 -22.31 6.18
C GLU A 102 -13.71 -22.27 6.32
N GLU A 103 -14.35 -23.42 6.56
CA GLU A 103 -15.79 -23.48 6.78
C GLU A 103 -16.17 -22.82 8.12
N THR A 104 -15.37 -23.00 9.18
CA THR A 104 -15.64 -22.40 10.49
C THR A 104 -15.55 -20.87 10.46
N GLU A 105 -14.63 -20.29 9.67
CA GLU A 105 -14.55 -18.85 9.45
C GLU A 105 -15.78 -18.32 8.70
N LYS A 106 -16.23 -19.03 7.67
CA LYS A 106 -17.45 -18.69 6.92
C LYS A 106 -18.69 -18.72 7.82
N MET A 107 -18.81 -19.74 8.68
CA MET A 107 -19.89 -19.82 9.67
C MET A 107 -19.84 -18.63 10.64
N ALA A 108 -18.68 -18.33 11.22
CA ALA A 108 -18.51 -17.20 12.12
C ALA A 108 -18.86 -15.86 11.45
N LEU A 109 -18.44 -15.65 10.20
CA LEU A 109 -18.79 -14.45 9.43
C LEU A 109 -20.31 -14.32 9.21
N LEU A 110 -21.00 -15.41 8.88
CA LEU A 110 -22.46 -15.40 8.71
C LEU A 110 -23.19 -15.07 10.03
N ILE A 111 -22.77 -15.69 11.14
CA ILE A 111 -23.31 -15.39 12.47
C ILE A 111 -23.04 -13.92 12.84
N ALA A 112 -21.83 -13.41 12.59
CA ALA A 112 -21.47 -12.02 12.84
C ALA A 112 -22.29 -11.04 12.00
N LYS A 113 -22.59 -11.36 10.74
CA LYS A 113 -23.50 -10.56 9.88
C LYS A 113 -24.90 -10.44 10.46
N VAL A 114 -25.43 -11.52 11.05
CA VAL A 114 -26.72 -11.46 11.77
C VAL A 114 -26.60 -10.58 13.02
N CYS A 115 -25.50 -10.72 13.79
CA CYS A 115 -25.24 -9.87 14.95
C CYS A 115 -25.10 -8.39 14.59
N ALA A 116 -24.53 -8.09 13.42
CA ALA A 116 -24.31 -6.74 12.93
C ALA A 116 -25.62 -5.96 12.69
N CYS A 117 -26.74 -6.65 12.41
CA CYS A 117 -28.04 -6.01 12.22
C CYS A 117 -28.52 -5.23 13.45
N SER A 118 -28.05 -5.58 14.66
CA SER A 118 -28.42 -4.90 15.91
C SER A 118 -27.21 -4.38 16.72
N SER A 119 -25.99 -4.48 16.18
CA SER A 119 -24.77 -3.98 16.81
C SER A 119 -23.86 -3.25 15.81
N PRO A 120 -23.81 -1.90 15.85
CA PRO A 120 -22.91 -1.12 14.99
C PRO A 120 -21.44 -1.50 15.14
N THR A 121 -21.00 -1.86 16.35
CA THR A 121 -19.64 -2.32 16.62
C THR A 121 -19.33 -3.62 15.87
N VAL A 122 -20.24 -4.59 15.89
CA VAL A 122 -20.08 -5.84 15.12
C VAL A 122 -20.14 -5.55 13.62
N ALA A 123 -21.04 -4.66 13.18
CA ALA A 123 -21.11 -4.24 11.78
C ALA A 123 -19.77 -3.67 11.27
N SER A 124 -19.13 -2.78 12.04
CA SER A 124 -17.80 -2.26 11.71
C SER A 124 -16.73 -3.35 11.65
N SER A 125 -16.76 -4.33 12.56
CA SER A 125 -15.83 -5.47 12.51
C SER A 125 -16.07 -6.38 11.30
N VAL A 126 -17.33 -6.66 10.95
CA VAL A 126 -17.70 -7.42 9.75
C VAL A 126 -17.21 -6.72 8.49
N SER A 127 -17.45 -5.41 8.34
CA SER A 127 -16.96 -4.64 7.19
C SER A 127 -15.44 -4.69 7.07
N ARG A 128 -14.71 -4.52 8.18
CA ARG A 128 -13.24 -4.62 8.20
C ARG A 128 -12.75 -6.01 7.81
N TYR A 129 -13.37 -7.07 8.34
CA TYR A 129 -13.00 -8.45 8.02
C TYR A 129 -13.20 -8.77 6.54
N ILE A 130 -14.35 -8.38 5.96
CA ILE A 130 -14.63 -8.59 4.53
C ILE A 130 -13.62 -7.81 3.67
N ALA A 131 -13.34 -6.55 4.02
CA ALA A 131 -12.35 -5.74 3.31
C ALA A 131 -10.95 -6.39 3.38
N SER A 132 -10.53 -6.84 4.56
CA SER A 132 -9.26 -7.53 4.78
C SER A 132 -9.16 -8.82 3.94
N LYS A 133 -10.18 -9.69 3.94
CA LYS A 133 -10.18 -10.91 3.11
C LYS A 133 -10.10 -10.61 1.60
N LYS A 134 -10.82 -9.59 1.14
CA LYS A 134 -10.72 -9.12 -0.26
C LYS A 134 -9.30 -8.65 -0.57
N GLN A 135 -8.70 -7.85 0.31
CA GLN A 135 -7.32 -7.39 0.16
C GLN A 135 -6.32 -8.55 0.16
N SER A 136 -6.45 -9.52 1.08
CA SER A 136 -5.62 -10.73 1.11
C SER A 136 -5.67 -11.49 -0.20
N SER A 137 -6.87 -11.71 -0.77
CA SER A 137 -7.02 -12.38 -2.06
C SER A 137 -6.31 -11.62 -3.18
N LEU A 138 -6.50 -10.30 -3.27
CA LEU A 138 -5.84 -9.47 -4.29
C LEU A 138 -4.32 -9.54 -4.18
N ILE A 139 -3.79 -9.49 -2.97
CA ILE A 139 -2.34 -9.59 -2.70
C ILE A 139 -1.83 -10.97 -3.07
N GLN A 140 -2.54 -12.03 -2.68
CA GLN A 140 -2.16 -13.40 -2.97
C GLN A 140 -2.19 -13.68 -4.48
N ASP A 141 -3.17 -13.16 -5.19
CA ASP A 141 -3.27 -13.28 -6.66
C ASP A 141 -2.07 -12.61 -7.33
N ALA A 142 -1.76 -11.36 -6.99
CA ALA A 142 -0.60 -10.64 -7.54
C ALA A 142 0.73 -11.33 -7.19
N GLN A 143 0.89 -11.81 -5.96
CA GLN A 143 2.09 -12.54 -5.56
C GLN A 143 2.22 -13.89 -6.27
N SER A 144 1.11 -14.60 -6.49
CA SER A 144 1.11 -15.90 -7.19
C SER A 144 1.38 -15.73 -8.68
N HIS A 145 0.76 -14.71 -9.29
CA HIS A 145 0.96 -14.36 -10.69
C HIS A 145 2.42 -14.00 -10.98
N THR A 146 3.00 -13.10 -10.19
CA THR A 146 4.39 -12.66 -10.37
C THR A 146 5.44 -13.72 -9.97
N LYS A 147 5.05 -14.77 -9.23
CA LYS A 147 5.90 -15.95 -8.95
C LYS A 147 5.80 -17.04 -10.02
N SER A 148 5.02 -16.83 -11.07
CA SER A 148 4.89 -17.81 -12.14
C SER A 148 6.22 -18.03 -12.87
N PRO A 149 6.46 -19.23 -13.46
CA PRO A 149 7.66 -19.49 -14.24
C PRO A 149 7.87 -18.52 -15.39
N TYR A 150 6.80 -17.95 -15.94
CA TYR A 150 6.87 -16.93 -16.99
C TYR A 150 7.56 -15.66 -16.46
N TYR A 151 7.06 -15.05 -15.39
CA TYR A 151 7.64 -13.83 -14.81
C TYR A 151 9.08 -14.05 -14.38
N GLN A 152 9.34 -15.17 -13.71
CA GLN A 152 10.70 -15.54 -13.31
C GLN A 152 11.63 -15.64 -14.52
N SER A 153 11.20 -16.31 -15.60
CA SER A 153 12.02 -16.45 -16.81
C SER A 153 12.34 -15.11 -17.48
N GLN A 154 11.41 -14.15 -17.50
CA GLN A 154 11.66 -12.83 -18.08
C GLN A 154 12.68 -12.04 -17.26
N ILE A 155 12.50 -12.01 -15.94
CA ILE A 155 13.39 -11.32 -15.00
C ILE A 155 14.79 -11.94 -15.05
N SER A 156 14.89 -13.27 -14.97
CA SER A 156 16.17 -13.99 -15.03
C SER A 156 16.87 -13.80 -16.36
N HIS A 157 16.13 -13.80 -17.48
CA HIS A 157 16.71 -13.57 -18.80
C HIS A 157 17.39 -12.20 -18.89
N VAL A 158 16.71 -11.13 -18.49
CA VAL A 158 17.28 -9.77 -18.49
C VAL A 158 18.48 -9.67 -17.55
N TYR A 159 18.42 -10.34 -16.39
CA TYR A 159 19.56 -10.38 -15.47
C TYR A 159 20.78 -11.09 -16.08
N ASP A 160 20.60 -12.30 -16.59
CA ASP A 160 21.68 -13.16 -17.10
C ASP A 160 22.29 -12.63 -18.39
N ALA A 161 21.46 -12.05 -19.26
CA ALA A 161 21.89 -11.43 -20.51
C ALA A 161 22.45 -10.00 -20.33
N LYS A 162 22.39 -9.45 -19.11
CA LYS A 162 22.83 -8.08 -18.76
C LYS A 162 22.13 -6.98 -19.58
N LEU A 163 20.83 -7.15 -19.81
CA LEU A 163 20.00 -6.25 -20.63
C LEU A 163 19.38 -5.10 -19.82
N GLN A 164 19.78 -4.90 -18.57
CA GLN A 164 19.25 -3.83 -17.72
C GLN A 164 19.59 -2.46 -18.29
N ILE A 165 18.63 -1.54 -18.27
CA ILE A 165 18.85 -0.18 -18.75
C ILE A 165 19.73 0.58 -17.76
N THR A 166 20.94 0.97 -18.18
CA THR A 166 21.89 1.73 -17.37
C THR A 166 22.00 3.18 -17.77
N GLY A 167 21.40 3.55 -18.91
CA GLY A 167 21.58 4.87 -19.53
C GLY A 167 22.83 4.96 -20.41
N ASP A 168 23.90 4.25 -20.05
CA ASP A 168 25.15 4.17 -20.85
C ASP A 168 24.98 3.26 -22.07
N ASN A 169 24.06 2.30 -21.99
CA ASN A 169 23.68 1.40 -23.08
C ASN A 169 22.59 1.96 -24.00
N ILE A 170 22.18 3.23 -23.84
CA ILE A 170 21.22 3.87 -24.76
C ILE A 170 21.96 4.32 -26.03
N THR A 171 21.56 3.76 -27.17
CA THR A 171 22.13 4.09 -28.47
C THR A 171 21.17 4.93 -29.30
N PHE A 172 21.71 5.90 -30.06
CA PHE A 172 20.95 6.75 -30.97
C PHE A 172 21.35 6.42 -32.41
N SER A 173 20.37 6.25 -33.29
CA SER A 173 20.65 6.01 -34.71
C SER A 173 21.35 7.23 -35.33
N SER A 174 22.44 7.01 -36.08
CA SER A 174 23.10 8.07 -36.85
C SER A 174 22.28 8.36 -38.11
N SER A 175 21.67 9.54 -38.19
CA SER A 175 20.90 9.93 -39.37
C SER A 175 21.83 10.05 -40.59
N SER A 176 21.63 9.20 -41.60
CA SER A 176 22.36 9.17 -42.88
C SER A 176 21.96 10.28 -43.87
N SER A 177 21.41 11.39 -43.38
CA SER A 177 21.11 12.56 -44.21
C SER A 177 21.54 13.86 -43.52
N SER A 178 22.04 14.77 -44.35
CA SER A 178 22.86 15.93 -44.02
C SER A 178 22.10 17.07 -43.33
N SER A 179 21.75 16.89 -42.06
CA SER A 179 21.59 17.97 -41.09
C SER A 179 21.81 17.41 -39.69
N SER A 180 22.87 17.86 -39.02
CA SER A 180 23.31 17.38 -37.71
C SER A 180 22.18 17.33 -36.68
N LYS A 181 21.65 16.14 -36.37
CA LYS A 181 21.07 15.87 -35.05
C LYS A 181 22.09 15.04 -34.29
N ASN A 182 23.03 15.72 -33.62
CA ASN A 182 23.86 15.08 -32.61
C ASN A 182 22.95 14.44 -31.56
N ALA A 183 23.39 13.36 -30.92
CA ALA A 183 22.67 12.77 -29.80
C ALA A 183 22.35 13.86 -28.75
N PRO A 184 21.13 13.90 -28.20
CA PRO A 184 20.76 14.91 -27.22
C PRO A 184 21.68 14.85 -26.00
N VAL A 185 21.98 16.01 -25.42
CA VAL A 185 22.88 16.10 -24.25
C VAL A 185 22.23 15.34 -23.09
N ARG A 186 22.95 14.34 -22.57
CA ARG A 186 22.54 13.52 -21.44
C ARG A 186 23.03 14.12 -20.13
N ILE A 187 22.12 14.30 -19.18
CA ILE A 187 22.44 14.62 -17.79
C ILE A 187 22.07 13.41 -16.94
N SER A 188 23.08 12.75 -16.38
CA SER A 188 22.92 11.54 -15.58
C SER A 188 22.46 11.88 -14.15
N GLY A 189 21.47 11.14 -13.64
CA GLY A 189 21.02 11.21 -12.26
C GLY A 189 21.19 9.87 -11.53
N LYS A 190 20.82 9.78 -10.24
CA LYS A 190 20.92 8.53 -9.47
C LYS A 190 20.13 7.38 -10.14
N VAL A 191 18.89 7.66 -10.55
CA VAL A 191 17.97 6.68 -11.15
C VAL A 191 17.48 7.11 -12.54
N ARG A 192 17.24 8.41 -12.76
CA ARG A 192 16.73 8.94 -14.03
C ARG A 192 17.79 9.77 -14.75
N ASP A 193 17.90 9.56 -16.05
CA ASP A 193 18.72 10.36 -16.95
C ASP A 193 17.83 11.32 -17.75
N ARG A 194 18.30 12.54 -17.96
CA ARG A 194 17.57 13.57 -18.69
C ARG A 194 18.24 13.84 -20.03
N PHE A 195 17.44 13.95 -21.08
CA PHE A 195 17.87 14.33 -22.42
C PHE A 195 17.12 15.59 -22.83
N ASP A 196 17.86 16.64 -23.20
CA ASP A 196 17.27 17.88 -23.68
C ASP A 196 16.84 17.75 -25.15
N LEU A 197 15.55 17.97 -25.41
CA LEU A 197 14.94 17.90 -26.75
C LEU A 197 14.63 19.28 -27.34
N GLY A 198 15.00 20.37 -26.66
CA GLY A 198 14.66 21.74 -27.06
C GLY A 198 13.55 22.34 -26.18
N ASP A 199 12.29 22.21 -26.58
CA ASP A 199 11.11 22.68 -25.82
C ASP A 199 10.67 21.69 -24.73
N LYS A 200 11.17 20.45 -24.76
CA LYS A 200 10.82 19.36 -23.86
C LYS A 200 12.07 18.66 -23.30
N LEU A 201 11.83 17.79 -22.33
CA LEU A 201 12.82 16.83 -21.83
C LEU A 201 12.32 15.41 -22.07
N ALA A 202 13.23 14.51 -22.42
CA ALA A 202 13.01 13.07 -22.24
C ALA A 202 13.65 12.63 -20.93
N LEU A 203 12.85 12.03 -20.05
CA LEU A 203 13.27 11.40 -18.82
C LEU A 203 13.35 9.90 -19.06
N VAL A 204 14.55 9.33 -18.97
CA VAL A 204 14.76 7.88 -19.02
C VAL A 204 14.95 7.37 -17.61
N THR A 205 14.02 6.54 -17.15
CA THR A 205 14.14 5.85 -15.88
C THR A 205 14.91 4.55 -16.06
N THR A 206 16.04 4.45 -15.37
CA THR A 206 16.97 3.32 -15.52
C THR A 206 16.73 2.25 -14.45
N ASP A 207 17.34 1.09 -14.66
CA ASP A 207 17.29 -0.05 -13.75
C ASP A 207 18.28 0.07 -12.58
N ARG A 208 18.96 1.22 -12.45
CA ARG A 208 19.86 1.52 -11.33
C ARG A 208 19.07 1.58 -10.03
N GLN A 209 19.48 0.78 -9.05
CA GLN A 209 18.99 0.85 -7.68
C GLN A 209 20.06 1.47 -6.79
N SER A 210 19.69 2.53 -6.07
CA SER A 210 20.58 3.21 -5.13
C SER A 210 20.12 3.09 -3.68
N GLY A 211 21.08 3.25 -2.77
CA GLY A 211 20.92 3.31 -1.32
C GLY A 211 22.26 3.65 -0.66
N PHE A 212 22.24 4.23 0.54
CA PHE A 212 23.46 4.70 1.22
C PHE A 212 24.30 5.67 0.35
N ASP A 213 23.62 6.48 -0.47
CA ASP A 213 24.22 7.38 -1.48
C ASP A 213 25.12 6.70 -2.52
N ARG A 214 24.96 5.39 -2.70
CA ARG A 214 25.71 4.57 -3.66
C ARG A 214 24.77 3.80 -4.58
N MET A 215 25.30 3.36 -5.72
CA MET A 215 24.63 2.38 -6.58
C MET A 215 24.82 0.99 -5.95
N LEU A 216 23.71 0.26 -5.75
CA LEU A 216 23.68 -1.04 -5.07
C LEU A 216 23.54 -2.20 -6.04
N ALA A 217 22.71 -2.06 -7.06
CA ALA A 217 22.43 -3.11 -8.04
C ALA A 217 21.79 -2.54 -9.32
N LEU A 218 21.79 -3.36 -10.38
CA LEU A 218 20.93 -3.19 -11.56
C LEU A 218 19.76 -4.16 -11.45
N VAL A 219 18.55 -3.64 -11.25
CA VAL A 219 17.35 -4.43 -10.99
C VAL A 219 16.54 -4.52 -12.29
N PRO A 220 16.39 -5.71 -12.91
CA PRO A 220 15.64 -5.87 -14.15
C PRO A 220 14.26 -5.21 -14.10
N PHE A 221 13.89 -4.50 -15.16
CA PHE A 221 12.58 -3.85 -15.35
C PHE A 221 12.20 -2.79 -14.30
N LYS A 222 13.09 -2.44 -13.36
CA LYS A 222 12.82 -1.42 -12.35
C LYS A 222 12.46 -0.09 -13.01
N GLY A 223 13.24 0.34 -14.00
CA GLY A 223 13.01 1.62 -14.67
C GLY A 223 11.64 1.67 -15.36
N GLN A 224 11.24 0.57 -15.99
CA GLN A 224 9.93 0.42 -16.62
C GLN A 224 8.80 0.50 -15.58
N VAL A 225 8.91 -0.26 -14.49
CA VAL A 225 7.93 -0.23 -13.39
C VAL A 225 7.74 1.19 -12.85
N LEU A 226 8.82 1.89 -12.51
CA LEU A 226 8.75 3.22 -11.90
C LEU A 226 8.13 4.25 -12.87
N ASN A 227 8.52 4.21 -14.14
CA ASN A 227 8.04 5.15 -15.15
C ASN A 227 6.55 4.93 -15.44
N LEU A 228 6.11 3.67 -15.66
CA LEU A 228 4.70 3.36 -15.91
C LEU A 228 3.82 3.59 -14.67
N THR A 229 4.34 3.31 -13.46
CA THR A 229 3.64 3.64 -12.21
C THR A 229 3.42 5.15 -12.09
N SER A 230 4.45 5.95 -12.37
CA SER A 230 4.33 7.42 -12.32
C SER A 230 3.34 7.92 -13.36
N ALA A 231 3.42 7.44 -14.61
CA ALA A 231 2.49 7.80 -15.67
C ALA A 231 1.03 7.52 -15.29
N TYR A 232 0.76 6.35 -14.71
CA TYR A 232 -0.55 5.98 -14.19
C TYR A 232 -1.04 6.98 -13.14
N TRP A 233 -0.21 7.35 -12.17
CA TRP A 233 -0.62 8.29 -11.12
C TRP A 233 -0.78 9.72 -11.60
N PHE A 234 0.05 10.18 -12.53
CA PHE A 234 -0.11 11.47 -13.19
C PHE A 234 -1.46 11.58 -13.90
N GLU A 235 -1.87 10.54 -14.65
CA GLU A 235 -3.20 10.47 -15.27
C GLU A 235 -4.31 10.48 -14.21
N MET A 236 -4.19 9.63 -13.19
CA MET A 236 -5.22 9.48 -12.15
C MET A 236 -5.41 10.75 -11.30
N THR A 237 -4.43 11.65 -11.25
CA THR A 237 -4.44 12.84 -10.38
C THR A 237 -4.45 14.16 -11.12
N GLU A 238 -4.55 14.13 -12.47
CA GLU A 238 -4.63 15.33 -13.31
C GLU A 238 -5.78 16.27 -12.90
N HIS A 239 -6.88 15.71 -12.40
CA HIS A 239 -8.03 16.47 -11.88
C HIS A 239 -7.76 17.23 -10.57
N ILE A 240 -6.64 16.98 -9.90
CA ILE A 240 -6.22 17.63 -8.65
C ILE A 240 -5.18 18.74 -8.95
N ILE A 241 -4.18 18.43 -9.78
CA ILE A 241 -3.09 19.33 -10.16
C ILE A 241 -2.57 18.93 -11.55
N PRO A 242 -2.31 19.88 -12.48
CA PRO A 242 -1.66 19.54 -13.75
C PRO A 242 -0.27 18.95 -13.51
N ASN A 243 0.19 18.12 -14.45
CA ASN A 243 1.51 17.51 -14.39
C ASN A 243 2.30 17.75 -15.69
N HIS A 244 3.60 17.48 -15.64
CA HIS A 244 4.49 17.77 -16.75
C HIS A 244 4.50 16.72 -17.87
N ILE A 245 3.80 15.58 -17.76
CA ILE A 245 3.85 14.52 -18.77
C ILE A 245 3.22 15.01 -20.07
N VAL A 246 3.92 14.80 -21.18
CA VAL A 246 3.43 15.04 -22.55
C VAL A 246 3.11 13.71 -23.23
N SER A 247 4.00 12.72 -23.12
CA SER A 247 3.79 11.37 -23.65
C SER A 247 4.72 10.34 -22.99
N VAL A 248 4.39 9.06 -23.15
CA VAL A 248 5.19 7.92 -22.68
C VAL A 248 5.50 7.02 -23.88
N PRO A 249 6.51 7.36 -24.71
CA PRO A 249 6.77 6.66 -25.97
C PRO A 249 7.41 5.27 -25.80
N HIS A 250 7.85 4.93 -24.59
CA HIS A 250 8.47 3.65 -24.24
C HIS A 250 8.31 3.39 -22.73
N GLY A 251 8.35 2.12 -22.30
CA GLY A 251 8.16 1.71 -20.91
C GLY A 251 9.05 2.45 -19.90
N ASN A 252 10.30 2.75 -20.28
CA ASN A 252 11.27 3.52 -19.47
C ASN A 252 11.32 5.04 -19.76
N VAL A 253 10.56 5.56 -20.72
CA VAL A 253 10.72 6.93 -21.21
C VAL A 253 9.45 7.75 -21.00
N SER A 254 9.59 8.90 -20.35
CA SER A 254 8.56 9.94 -20.31
C SER A 254 9.07 11.20 -20.99
N VAL A 255 8.29 11.74 -21.93
CA VAL A 255 8.53 13.07 -22.51
C VAL A 255 7.74 14.08 -21.71
N VAL A 256 8.39 15.13 -21.24
CA VAL A 256 7.83 16.07 -20.28
C VAL A 256 8.07 17.52 -20.69
N LYS A 257 7.21 18.42 -20.21
CA LYS A 257 7.42 19.87 -20.29
C LYS A 257 8.62 20.27 -19.43
N LYS A 258 9.31 21.34 -19.85
CA LYS A 258 10.35 21.97 -19.03
C LYS A 258 9.68 22.79 -17.92
N CYS A 259 10.08 22.49 -16.68
CA CYS A 259 9.64 23.22 -15.51
C CYS A 259 10.85 23.64 -14.70
N THR A 260 10.79 24.83 -14.10
CA THR A 260 11.70 25.27 -13.05
C THR A 260 11.24 24.67 -11.71
N PRO A 261 11.96 23.67 -11.14
CA PRO A 261 11.55 23.02 -9.90
C PRO A 261 11.62 23.96 -8.71
N PHE A 262 10.71 23.80 -7.74
CA PHE A 262 10.90 24.40 -6.43
C PHE A 262 11.98 23.63 -5.64
N PRO A 263 12.83 24.32 -4.87
CA PRO A 263 13.92 23.69 -4.09
C PRO A 263 13.42 23.03 -2.79
N ILE A 264 12.21 22.46 -2.80
CA ILE A 264 11.54 21.85 -1.66
C ILE A 264 10.97 20.49 -2.07
N GLU A 265 11.23 19.48 -1.24
CA GLU A 265 10.57 18.19 -1.35
C GLU A 265 9.36 18.14 -0.42
N PHE A 266 8.18 17.92 -0.99
CA PHE A 266 6.93 17.86 -0.23
C PHE A 266 6.69 16.43 0.25
N VAL A 267 7.22 16.08 1.41
CA VAL A 267 7.02 14.75 2.01
C VAL A 267 5.71 14.73 2.81
N VAL A 268 4.78 13.87 2.43
CA VAL A 268 3.52 13.67 3.16
C VAL A 268 3.54 12.33 3.88
N ARG A 269 3.12 12.30 5.14
CA ARG A 269 3.16 11.11 6.01
C ARG A 269 1.81 10.81 6.65
N ALA A 270 1.42 9.54 6.63
CA ALA A 270 0.29 9.02 7.40
C ALA A 270 0.70 8.13 8.57
N TYR A 271 1.97 7.71 8.65
CA TYR A 271 2.48 6.84 9.69
C TYR A 271 3.81 7.35 10.22
N VAL A 272 4.10 7.11 11.50
CA VAL A 272 5.38 7.44 12.10
C VAL A 272 6.36 6.28 11.93
N THR A 273 7.13 6.33 10.85
CA THR A 273 8.09 5.27 10.49
C THR A 273 9.39 5.85 9.92
N GLY A 274 10.25 4.96 9.42
CA GLY A 274 11.54 5.25 8.79
C GLY A 274 12.74 5.09 9.71
N SER A 275 13.90 4.95 9.08
CA SER A 275 15.20 4.68 9.72
C SER A 275 16.25 5.77 9.43
N THR A 276 16.01 6.65 8.45
CA THR A 276 16.93 7.70 8.02
C THR A 276 16.95 8.89 8.99
N SER A 277 17.99 9.73 8.91
CA SER A 277 18.12 10.96 9.69
C SER A 277 16.96 11.94 9.47
N THR A 278 16.34 11.94 8.29
CA THR A 278 15.18 12.76 7.92
C THR A 278 13.83 12.06 8.14
N SER A 279 13.81 10.89 8.80
CA SER A 279 12.56 10.19 9.10
C SER A 279 11.94 10.66 10.41
N ILE A 280 10.61 10.75 10.42
CA ILE A 280 9.84 11.18 11.60
C ILE A 280 10.09 10.26 12.81
N TRP A 281 10.17 8.94 12.61
CA TRP A 281 10.40 8.00 13.71
C TRP A 281 11.79 8.17 14.33
N LYS A 282 12.84 8.28 13.51
CA LYS A 282 14.21 8.46 14.02
C LYS A 282 14.35 9.74 14.84
N ASN A 283 13.78 10.85 14.37
CA ASN A 283 13.78 12.12 15.10
C ASN A 283 12.97 12.03 16.39
N TYR A 284 11.77 11.45 16.33
CA TYR A 284 10.93 11.26 17.51
C TYR A 284 11.62 10.40 18.58
N GLN A 285 12.26 9.30 18.17
CA GLN A 285 13.06 8.43 19.04
C GLN A 285 14.24 9.18 19.68
N ASN A 286 14.83 10.15 18.96
CA ASN A 286 15.91 11.00 19.44
C ASN A 286 15.43 12.17 20.33
N GLY A 287 14.13 12.24 20.67
CA GLY A 287 13.57 13.25 21.56
C GLY A 287 12.99 14.48 20.87
N VAL A 288 12.97 14.53 19.53
CA VAL A 288 12.32 15.62 18.80
C VAL A 288 10.80 15.52 18.99
N ARG A 289 10.17 16.63 19.39
CA ARG A 289 8.72 16.73 19.60
C ARG A 289 8.03 17.77 18.74
N ASN A 290 8.75 18.78 18.26
CA ASN A 290 8.28 19.60 17.15
C ASN A 290 9.04 19.15 15.89
N TYR A 291 8.31 18.62 14.91
CA TYR A 291 8.89 18.09 13.68
C TYR A 291 8.25 18.78 12.47
N CYS A 292 9.05 19.55 11.72
CA CYS A 292 8.57 20.39 10.61
C CYS A 292 7.38 21.30 11.01
N GLY A 293 7.40 21.86 12.22
CA GLY A 293 6.31 22.71 12.74
C GLY A 293 5.12 21.95 13.32
N HIS A 294 5.14 20.60 13.34
CA HIS A 294 4.08 19.79 13.96
C HIS A 294 4.47 19.35 15.36
N ASP A 295 3.62 19.63 16.34
CA ASP A 295 3.75 19.07 17.69
C ASP A 295 3.33 17.61 17.70
N LEU A 296 4.30 16.73 17.96
CA LEU A 296 4.13 15.30 18.07
C LEU A 296 3.72 14.95 19.51
N PRO A 297 2.59 14.23 19.72
CA PRO A 297 2.17 13.84 21.05
C PRO A 297 3.17 12.84 21.66
N GLU A 298 3.17 12.76 22.99
CA GLU A 298 3.94 11.72 23.69
C GLU A 298 3.38 10.31 23.44
N GLY A 299 4.24 9.32 23.67
CA GLY A 299 3.85 7.91 23.58
C GLY A 299 3.66 7.37 22.16
N LEU A 300 4.09 8.10 21.12
CA LEU A 300 4.05 7.56 19.76
C LEU A 300 4.90 6.28 19.66
N GLN A 301 4.36 5.24 19.03
CA GLN A 301 5.01 3.96 18.76
C GLN A 301 5.43 3.86 17.29
N LYS A 302 6.50 3.11 17.00
CA LYS A 302 6.97 2.90 15.63
C LYS A 302 5.86 2.27 14.77
N ASN A 303 5.73 2.75 13.54
CA ASN A 303 4.80 2.27 12.52
C ASN A 303 3.32 2.50 12.79
N GLN A 304 2.92 3.17 13.87
CA GLN A 304 1.51 3.50 14.06
C GLN A 304 1.04 4.58 13.06
N LYS A 305 -0.28 4.61 12.85
CA LYS A 305 -0.96 5.65 12.07
C LYS A 305 -0.95 6.98 12.83
N LEU A 306 -0.68 8.08 12.12
CA LEU A 306 -0.78 9.44 12.63
C LEU A 306 -2.24 9.89 12.73
N TRP A 307 -2.51 10.85 13.61
CA TRP A 307 -3.88 11.37 13.85
C TRP A 307 -4.43 12.21 12.69
N LYS A 308 -3.54 12.70 11.82
CA LYS A 308 -3.82 13.40 10.56
C LYS A 308 -2.64 13.19 9.60
N LEU A 309 -2.83 13.54 8.33
CA LEU A 309 -1.73 13.64 7.39
C LEU A 309 -0.81 14.80 7.80
N LEU A 310 0.50 14.53 7.84
CA LEU A 310 1.51 15.54 8.13
C LEU A 310 2.31 15.85 6.86
N LEU A 311 2.37 17.12 6.49
CA LEU A 311 3.32 17.63 5.51
C LEU A 311 4.62 17.97 6.25
N THR A 312 5.69 17.27 5.92
CA THR A 312 7.00 17.36 6.58
C THR A 312 8.09 17.62 5.56
N PRO A 313 8.16 18.83 4.99
CA PRO A 313 9.01 19.11 3.85
C PRO A 313 10.50 19.06 4.20
N THR A 314 11.32 18.83 3.19
CA THR A 314 12.78 18.89 3.27
C THR A 314 13.33 19.86 2.23
N THR A 315 14.41 20.57 2.56
CA THR A 315 15.14 21.40 1.59
C THR A 315 15.95 20.50 0.65
N LYS A 316 16.23 21.00 -0.55
CA LYS A 316 17.14 20.36 -1.52
C LYS A 316 18.45 21.13 -1.57
N GLU A 317 19.33 20.85 -0.62
CA GLU A 317 20.62 21.55 -0.42
C GLU A 317 21.79 20.74 -1.02
N GLU A 318 22.93 21.39 -1.31
CA GLU A 318 24.08 20.71 -1.95
C GLU A 318 24.77 19.68 -1.03
N GLU A 319 24.77 19.90 0.28
CA GLU A 319 25.37 18.95 1.24
C GLU A 319 24.35 17.90 1.69
N HIS A 320 23.30 18.31 2.41
CA HIS A 320 22.30 17.40 2.96
C HIS A 320 20.93 18.05 3.08
N ASP A 321 19.90 17.34 2.59
CA ASP A 321 18.50 17.70 2.79
C ASP A 321 18.18 17.76 4.29
N ARG A 322 17.59 18.87 4.77
CA ARG A 322 17.15 19.01 6.15
C ARG A 322 15.63 19.14 6.26
N PRO A 323 15.01 18.62 7.33
CA PRO A 323 13.62 18.94 7.64
C PRO A 323 13.43 20.44 7.86
N ILE A 324 12.39 21.01 7.27
CA ILE A 324 12.05 22.44 7.37
C ILE A 324 10.56 22.60 7.68
N SER A 325 10.18 23.66 8.39
CA SER A 325 8.77 23.96 8.67
C SER A 325 8.14 24.78 7.53
N PRO A 326 6.81 24.74 7.35
CA PRO A 326 6.09 25.63 6.43
C PRO A 326 6.43 27.11 6.60
N ASP A 327 6.53 27.59 7.84
CA ASP A 327 6.81 28.99 8.15
C ASP A 327 8.26 29.37 7.76
N ASP A 328 9.21 28.44 7.97
CA ASP A 328 10.62 28.62 7.59
C ASP A 328 10.81 28.61 6.07
N ILE A 329 10.05 27.81 5.32
CA ILE A 329 10.09 27.82 3.84
C ILE A 329 9.83 29.21 3.28
N VAL A 330 8.82 29.90 3.81
CA VAL A 330 8.42 31.23 3.33
C VAL A 330 9.35 32.31 3.88
N SER A 331 9.68 32.26 5.18
CA SER A 331 10.50 33.28 5.83
C SER A 331 11.98 33.26 5.39
N GLU A 332 12.52 32.10 5.04
CA GLU A 332 13.87 31.97 4.47
C GLU A 332 13.91 32.24 2.95
N GLY A 333 12.75 32.42 2.30
CA GLY A 333 12.66 32.80 0.89
C GLY A 333 12.79 31.65 -0.12
N TRP A 334 12.59 30.41 0.30
CA TRP A 334 12.58 29.24 -0.60
C TRP A 334 11.39 29.25 -1.56
N MET A 335 10.24 29.75 -1.09
CA MET A 335 9.01 29.88 -1.88
C MET A 335 8.22 31.12 -1.43
N THR A 336 7.34 31.62 -2.31
CA THR A 336 6.31 32.57 -1.89
C THR A 336 5.22 31.86 -1.10
N GLN A 337 4.49 32.58 -0.24
CA GLN A 337 3.34 32.02 0.49
C GLN A 337 2.30 31.41 -0.48
N GLU A 338 2.00 32.11 -1.58
CA GLU A 338 1.02 31.67 -2.57
C GLU A 338 1.45 30.36 -3.25
N ASP A 339 2.71 30.27 -3.70
CA ASP A 339 3.24 29.05 -4.32
C ASP A 339 3.25 27.88 -3.31
N PHE A 340 3.64 28.15 -2.06
CA PHE A 340 3.66 27.13 -1.01
C PHE A 340 2.26 26.60 -0.72
N ASP A 341 1.26 27.48 -0.57
CA ASP A 341 -0.12 27.07 -0.27
C ASP A 341 -0.70 26.17 -1.37
N ILE A 342 -0.42 26.48 -2.64
CA ILE A 342 -0.84 25.66 -3.79
C ILE A 342 -0.17 24.28 -3.73
N CYS A 343 1.16 24.23 -3.58
CA CYS A 343 1.92 22.98 -3.55
C CYS A 343 1.57 22.12 -2.33
N ALA A 344 1.44 22.73 -1.14
CA ALA A 344 1.08 22.05 0.09
C ALA A 344 -0.31 21.42 0.02
N LYS A 345 -1.28 22.16 -0.51
CA LYS A 345 -2.64 21.64 -0.73
C LYS A 345 -2.62 20.49 -1.73
N ALA A 346 -1.95 20.65 -2.87
CA ALA A 346 -1.86 19.61 -3.89
C ALA A 346 -1.20 18.33 -3.36
N ALA A 347 -0.09 18.44 -2.63
CA ALA A 347 0.61 17.29 -2.04
C ALA A 347 -0.29 16.50 -1.08
N LEU A 348 -1.04 17.19 -0.21
CA LEU A 348 -1.99 16.57 0.72
C LEU A 348 -3.17 15.91 0.01
N ASP A 349 -3.76 16.59 -0.98
CA ASP A 349 -4.91 16.08 -1.72
C ASP A 349 -4.54 14.86 -2.59
N VAL A 350 -3.41 14.94 -3.32
CA VAL A 350 -2.86 13.82 -4.10
C VAL A 350 -2.55 12.63 -3.19
N PHE A 351 -1.98 12.88 -2.00
CA PHE A 351 -1.68 11.80 -1.05
C PHE A 351 -2.95 11.14 -0.51
N ALA A 352 -3.94 11.93 -0.11
CA ALA A 352 -5.21 11.41 0.38
C ALA A 352 -5.94 10.58 -0.68
N PHE A 353 -5.92 11.04 -1.94
CA PHE A 353 -6.45 10.28 -3.08
C PHE A 353 -5.68 8.98 -3.31
N GLY A 354 -4.35 9.05 -3.33
CA GLY A 354 -3.47 7.88 -3.46
C GLY A 354 -3.69 6.85 -2.36
N GLN A 355 -3.88 7.27 -1.10
CA GLN A 355 -4.19 6.37 0.01
C GLN A 355 -5.49 5.62 -0.18
N LYS A 356 -6.54 6.31 -0.65
CA LYS A 356 -7.85 5.68 -0.90
C LYS A 356 -7.70 4.59 -1.96
N VAL A 357 -7.09 4.94 -3.08
CA VAL A 357 -6.91 4.04 -4.23
C VAL A 357 -5.99 2.86 -3.87
N ALA A 358 -4.89 3.10 -3.17
CA ALA A 358 -3.99 2.05 -2.70
C ALA A 358 -4.70 1.06 -1.76
N LEU A 359 -5.53 1.57 -0.84
CA LEU A 359 -6.26 0.72 0.12
C LEU A 359 -7.27 -0.19 -0.57
N GLU A 360 -7.96 0.29 -1.60
CA GLU A 360 -8.86 -0.52 -2.44
C GLU A 360 -8.12 -1.67 -3.15
N ARG A 361 -6.80 -1.54 -3.28
CA ARG A 361 -5.88 -2.46 -3.97
C ARG A 361 -5.03 -3.31 -3.02
N GLY A 362 -5.33 -3.31 -1.73
CA GLY A 362 -4.61 -4.10 -0.72
C GLY A 362 -3.28 -3.50 -0.27
N LEU A 363 -3.07 -2.21 -0.54
CA LEU A 363 -1.85 -1.48 -0.20
C LEU A 363 -2.13 -0.38 0.82
N ILE A 364 -1.18 -0.11 1.69
CA ILE A 364 -1.14 1.10 2.52
C ILE A 364 -0.05 1.99 1.94
N LEU A 365 -0.44 3.15 1.39
CA LEU A 365 0.49 4.23 1.07
C LEU A 365 0.86 4.97 2.37
N VAL A 366 2.09 4.80 2.81
CA VAL A 366 2.56 5.13 4.17
C VAL A 366 3.05 6.57 4.25
N ASP A 367 3.96 6.90 3.34
CA ASP A 367 4.49 8.23 3.08
C ASP A 367 4.96 8.30 1.62
N THR A 368 5.06 9.52 1.09
CA THR A 368 5.59 9.77 -0.25
C THR A 368 6.24 11.14 -0.30
N LYS A 369 7.13 11.33 -1.28
CA LYS A 369 7.82 12.57 -1.59
C LYS A 369 7.36 13.06 -2.95
N TYR A 370 6.96 14.32 -3.02
CA TYR A 370 6.65 14.97 -4.29
C TYR A 370 7.59 16.12 -4.61
N GLU A 371 7.76 16.42 -5.89
CA GLU A 371 8.38 17.64 -6.39
C GLU A 371 7.40 18.39 -7.31
N MET A 372 7.33 19.70 -7.15
CA MET A 372 6.57 20.60 -8.04
C MET A 372 7.53 21.57 -8.72
N GLY A 373 7.11 22.12 -9.85
CA GLY A 373 7.82 23.21 -10.51
C GLY A 373 6.87 24.10 -11.30
N LYS A 374 7.36 25.28 -11.69
CA LYS A 374 6.64 26.17 -12.62
C LYS A 374 7.01 25.82 -14.04
N ASP A 375 6.00 25.59 -14.88
CA ASP A 375 6.16 25.47 -16.32
C ASP A 375 6.87 26.72 -16.88
N GLU A 376 7.94 26.52 -17.66
CA GLU A 376 8.79 27.63 -18.11
C GLU A 376 8.08 28.59 -19.08
N GLU A 377 7.06 28.12 -19.78
CA GLU A 377 6.30 28.93 -20.74
C GLU A 377 5.15 29.70 -20.09
N THR A 378 4.38 29.04 -19.23
CA THR A 378 3.12 29.60 -18.67
C THR A 378 3.25 30.08 -17.23
N GLY A 379 4.28 29.64 -16.50
CA GLY A 379 4.42 29.87 -15.06
C GLY A 379 3.47 29.02 -14.19
N THR A 380 2.69 28.11 -14.78
CA THR A 380 1.75 27.25 -14.07
C THR A 380 2.48 26.26 -13.18
N ILE A 381 2.07 26.11 -11.91
CA ILE A 381 2.59 25.08 -11.02
C ILE A 381 2.11 23.71 -11.48
N MET A 382 3.06 22.81 -11.70
CA MET A 382 2.80 21.43 -12.12
C MET A 382 3.46 20.46 -11.15
N MET A 383 2.84 19.30 -10.97
CA MET A 383 3.51 18.14 -10.42
C MET A 383 4.56 17.64 -11.43
N ILE A 384 5.78 17.43 -10.95
CA ILE A 384 6.91 16.95 -11.75
C ILE A 384 7.50 15.69 -11.14
N ASP A 385 8.65 15.27 -11.67
CA ASP A 385 9.45 14.16 -11.15
C ASP A 385 8.78 12.78 -11.28
N GLU A 386 8.66 12.01 -10.20
CA GLU A 386 7.96 10.72 -10.16
C GLU A 386 6.90 10.71 -9.04
N MET A 387 5.84 9.92 -9.20
CA MET A 387 4.73 9.90 -8.25
C MET A 387 4.40 8.48 -7.80
N HIS A 388 4.29 8.29 -6.48
CA HIS A 388 3.71 7.09 -5.86
C HIS A 388 4.38 5.77 -6.27
N THR A 389 5.66 5.82 -6.61
CA THR A 389 6.48 4.65 -6.96
C THR A 389 7.08 4.00 -5.72
N PRO A 390 7.62 2.77 -5.79
CA PRO A 390 8.38 2.17 -4.69
C PRO A 390 9.69 2.91 -4.33
N ASP A 391 10.21 3.78 -5.20
CA ASP A 391 11.41 4.58 -4.89
C ASP A 391 11.06 5.92 -4.21
N SER A 392 9.92 6.53 -4.54
CA SER A 392 9.45 7.78 -3.92
C SER A 392 8.52 7.59 -2.73
N SER A 393 8.02 6.36 -2.50
CA SER A 393 6.96 6.07 -1.54
C SER A 393 7.16 4.76 -0.80
N ARG A 394 6.70 4.71 0.45
CA ARG A 394 6.61 3.45 1.20
C ARG A 394 5.23 2.84 1.04
N TYR A 395 5.23 1.55 0.68
CA TYR A 395 4.02 0.74 0.60
C TYR A 395 4.10 -0.46 1.55
N TRP A 396 3.05 -0.67 2.32
CA TRP A 396 2.84 -1.88 3.11
C TRP A 396 1.68 -2.70 2.57
N LEU A 397 1.72 -4.01 2.79
CA LEU A 397 0.58 -4.88 2.52
C LEU A 397 -0.50 -4.67 3.59
N ALA A 398 -1.68 -4.24 3.15
CA ALA A 398 -2.74 -3.82 4.06
C ALA A 398 -3.23 -4.95 4.96
N HIS A 399 -3.34 -6.17 4.42
CA HIS A 399 -3.95 -7.29 5.13
C HIS A 399 -3.19 -7.72 6.39
N SER A 400 -1.88 -7.50 6.46
CA SER A 400 -1.03 -7.97 7.57
C SER A 400 -0.67 -6.86 8.55
N TYR A 401 -1.00 -5.60 8.26
CA TYR A 401 -0.56 -4.45 9.06
C TYR A 401 -1.06 -4.52 10.52
N GLU A 402 -2.37 -4.60 10.76
CA GLU A 402 -2.90 -4.60 12.14
C GLU A 402 -2.39 -5.77 12.98
N GLU A 403 -2.35 -6.97 12.41
CA GLU A 403 -1.85 -8.17 13.10
C GLU A 403 -0.38 -8.01 13.48
N ARG A 404 0.46 -7.56 12.54
CA ARG A 404 1.90 -7.39 12.76
C ARG A 404 2.18 -6.32 13.81
N ILE A 405 1.48 -5.18 13.76
CA ILE A 405 1.63 -4.12 14.78
C ILE A 405 1.19 -4.62 16.16
N SER A 406 0.09 -5.38 16.25
CA SER A 406 -0.36 -5.94 17.54
C SER A 406 0.65 -6.89 18.18
N ARG A 407 1.52 -7.51 17.37
CA ARG A 407 2.61 -8.39 17.80
C ARG A 407 3.95 -7.67 17.96
N GLY A 408 4.01 -6.36 17.77
CA GLY A 408 5.25 -5.57 17.82
C GLY A 408 6.21 -5.88 16.67
N MET A 409 5.70 -6.36 15.52
CA MET A 409 6.48 -6.68 14.33
C MET A 409 6.49 -5.48 13.35
N GLU A 410 7.54 -5.38 12.52
CA GLU A 410 7.57 -4.43 11.40
C GLU A 410 6.46 -4.76 10.38
N PRO A 411 5.78 -3.76 9.78
CA PRO A 411 4.88 -3.98 8.65
C PRO A 411 5.55 -4.75 7.51
N GLU A 412 4.74 -5.45 6.74
CA GLU A 412 5.24 -6.15 5.56
C GLU A 412 5.41 -5.16 4.39
N ASN A 413 6.66 -4.92 4.00
CA ASN A 413 7.05 -3.95 2.98
C ASN A 413 7.28 -4.60 1.61
N ILE A 414 7.03 -3.84 0.55
CA ILE A 414 7.28 -4.24 -0.85
C ILE A 414 8.49 -3.49 -1.44
N ASP A 415 9.02 -2.50 -0.72
CA ASP A 415 10.12 -1.65 -1.16
C ASP A 415 11.52 -2.29 -0.98
N LYS A 416 12.55 -1.53 -1.33
CA LYS A 416 13.98 -1.90 -1.29
C LYS A 416 14.58 -2.10 0.10
N GLU A 417 13.83 -2.00 1.20
CA GLU A 417 14.44 -2.08 2.54
C GLU A 417 15.13 -3.42 2.79
N PHE A 418 14.66 -4.53 2.22
CA PHE A 418 15.33 -5.82 2.38
C PHE A 418 16.69 -5.89 1.66
N LEU A 419 16.86 -5.19 0.53
CA LEU A 419 18.15 -5.03 -0.13
C LEU A 419 19.11 -4.22 0.78
N ARG A 420 18.62 -3.14 1.40
CA ARG A 420 19.40 -2.34 2.35
C ARG A 420 19.83 -3.14 3.58
N LEU A 421 18.92 -3.94 4.14
CA LEU A 421 19.21 -4.81 5.26
C LEU A 421 20.30 -5.83 4.89
N TRP A 422 20.22 -6.44 3.70
CA TRP A 422 21.25 -7.34 3.22
C TRP A 422 22.63 -6.66 3.17
N PHE A 423 22.75 -5.46 2.58
CA PHE A 423 24.03 -4.74 2.57
C PHE A 423 24.53 -4.42 3.98
N ARG A 424 23.67 -3.89 4.86
CA ARG A 424 24.05 -3.58 6.25
C ARG A 424 24.53 -4.81 7.03
N ASP A 425 23.98 -5.97 6.73
CA ASP A 425 24.32 -7.22 7.41
C ASP A 425 25.55 -7.91 6.78
N ASN A 426 26.03 -7.46 5.61
CA ASN A 426 27.16 -8.07 4.87
C ASN A 426 28.35 -7.13 4.62
N CYS A 427 28.22 -5.82 4.85
CA CYS A 427 29.29 -4.83 4.72
C CYS A 427 28.99 -3.56 5.55
N ASP A 428 29.95 -2.62 5.61
CA ASP A 428 29.68 -1.24 6.01
C ASP A 428 29.42 -0.40 4.74
N PRO A 429 28.15 -0.18 4.35
CA PRO A 429 27.86 0.46 3.07
C PRO A 429 28.29 1.93 3.00
N TYR A 430 28.57 2.57 4.14
CA TYR A 430 28.99 3.97 4.21
C TYR A 430 30.50 4.14 4.12
N HIS A 431 31.28 3.17 4.61
CA HIS A 431 32.73 3.31 4.73
C HIS A 431 33.54 2.34 3.87
N ASP A 432 32.97 1.21 3.44
CA ASP A 432 33.71 0.23 2.64
C ASP A 432 33.96 0.74 1.22
N ASP A 433 35.21 0.69 0.75
CA ASP A 433 35.58 1.17 -0.60
C ASP A 433 34.78 0.45 -1.71
N VAL A 434 34.56 -0.85 -1.55
CA VAL A 434 33.87 -1.71 -2.52
C VAL A 434 32.74 -2.44 -1.81
N LEU A 435 31.53 -2.32 -2.37
CA LEU A 435 30.37 -3.08 -1.90
C LEU A 435 30.39 -4.50 -2.46
N PRO A 436 29.97 -5.52 -1.70
CA PRO A 436 29.76 -6.86 -2.23
C PRO A 436 28.62 -6.85 -3.27
N GLU A 437 28.68 -7.73 -4.26
CA GLU A 437 27.57 -7.89 -5.21
C GLU A 437 26.35 -8.51 -4.50
N ALA A 438 25.17 -7.92 -4.72
CA ALA A 438 23.92 -8.48 -4.22
C ALA A 438 23.66 -9.85 -4.88
N PRO A 439 23.18 -10.87 -4.13
CA PRO A 439 22.85 -12.17 -4.69
C PRO A 439 21.79 -12.03 -5.80
N LYS A 440 21.92 -12.83 -6.87
CA LYS A 440 20.99 -12.81 -8.00
C LYS A 440 19.54 -12.95 -7.54
N GLU A 441 19.27 -13.92 -6.67
CA GLU A 441 17.92 -14.21 -6.16
C GLU A 441 17.33 -13.01 -5.40
N LEU A 442 18.18 -12.21 -4.73
CA LEU A 442 17.78 -11.00 -4.03
C LEU A 442 17.36 -9.89 -5.01
N VAL A 443 18.12 -9.75 -6.11
CA VAL A 443 17.83 -8.77 -7.17
C VAL A 443 16.58 -9.16 -7.96
N GLU A 444 16.43 -10.43 -8.30
CA GLU A 444 15.24 -10.95 -8.98
C GLU A 444 13.99 -10.81 -8.11
N GLU A 445 14.10 -11.11 -6.81
CA GLU A 445 12.98 -10.91 -5.87
C GLU A 445 12.60 -9.42 -5.75
N LEU A 446 13.57 -8.49 -5.82
CA LEU A 446 13.30 -7.06 -5.84
C LEU A 446 12.56 -6.64 -7.11
N SER A 447 13.02 -7.11 -8.28
CA SER A 447 12.34 -6.90 -9.56
C SER A 447 10.89 -7.40 -9.50
N ARG A 448 10.70 -8.64 -9.03
CA ARG A 448 9.37 -9.26 -8.89
C ARG A 448 8.45 -8.46 -7.96
N ARG A 449 8.96 -7.98 -6.82
CA ARG A 449 8.19 -7.14 -5.89
C ARG A 449 7.77 -5.82 -6.50
N TYR A 450 8.65 -5.21 -7.29
CA TYR A 450 8.35 -3.95 -8.00
C TYR A 450 7.26 -4.17 -9.05
N VAL A 451 7.37 -5.24 -9.84
CA VAL A 451 6.35 -5.66 -10.79
C VAL A 451 5.02 -5.93 -10.07
N SER A 452 5.04 -6.69 -8.98
CA SER A 452 3.84 -6.97 -8.17
C SER A 452 3.20 -5.70 -7.64
N LEU A 453 4.00 -4.71 -7.19
CA LEU A 453 3.47 -3.43 -6.74
C LEU A 453 2.83 -2.67 -7.90
N TYR A 454 3.42 -2.65 -9.09
CA TYR A 454 2.82 -2.05 -10.28
C TYR A 454 1.47 -2.70 -10.63
N GLU A 455 1.38 -4.02 -10.66
CA GLU A 455 0.13 -4.71 -10.98
C GLU A 455 -0.94 -4.45 -9.93
N MET A 456 -0.56 -4.46 -8.66
CA MET A 456 -1.48 -4.11 -7.58
C MET A 456 -1.95 -2.66 -7.68
N ILE A 457 -1.02 -1.72 -7.92
CA ILE A 457 -1.33 -0.31 -8.07
C ILE A 457 -2.19 -0.07 -9.30
N THR A 458 -1.97 -0.71 -10.45
CA THR A 458 -2.64 -0.33 -11.71
C THR A 458 -3.82 -1.24 -12.06
N TRP A 459 -3.88 -2.44 -11.48
CA TRP A 459 -4.72 -3.57 -11.93
C TRP A 459 -4.52 -3.93 -13.40
N LYS A 460 -3.32 -3.69 -13.93
CA LYS A 460 -2.90 -4.13 -15.25
C LYS A 460 -1.78 -5.14 -15.09
N ASP A 461 -1.78 -6.17 -15.93
CA ASP A 461 -0.66 -7.09 -16.03
C ASP A 461 0.59 -6.34 -16.50
N PHE A 462 1.76 -6.72 -16.01
CA PHE A 462 3.00 -6.12 -16.44
C PHE A 462 3.48 -6.71 -17.76
N GLU A 463 3.58 -5.86 -18.78
CA GLU A 463 4.13 -6.23 -20.09
C GLU A 463 5.64 -6.04 -20.10
N PHE A 464 6.40 -7.13 -20.22
CA PHE A 464 7.85 -7.09 -20.24
C PHE A 464 8.40 -6.55 -21.56
N ASP A 465 9.16 -5.47 -21.52
CA ASP A 465 9.87 -4.92 -22.68
C ASP A 465 11.30 -5.47 -22.73
N VAL A 466 11.45 -6.64 -23.36
CA VAL A 466 12.73 -7.38 -23.40
C VAL A 466 13.71 -6.91 -24.48
N GLU A 467 13.28 -6.06 -25.43
CA GLU A 467 14.11 -5.56 -26.54
C GLU A 467 14.60 -4.11 -26.34
N ALA A 468 14.56 -3.62 -25.09
CA ALA A 468 14.61 -2.19 -24.74
C ALA A 468 15.87 -1.40 -25.15
N GLU A 469 17.05 -2.02 -25.29
CA GLU A 469 18.30 -1.28 -25.57
C GLU A 469 18.31 -0.62 -26.96
N GLY A 470 17.63 -1.22 -27.95
CA GLY A 470 17.51 -0.69 -29.31
C GLY A 470 16.40 0.36 -29.47
N HIS A 471 15.37 0.32 -28.64
CA HIS A 471 14.14 1.10 -28.86
C HIS A 471 14.07 2.41 -28.07
N ILE A 472 14.83 2.58 -26.98
CA ILE A 472 14.79 3.80 -26.17
C ILE A 472 15.28 5.02 -26.96
N GLY A 473 16.45 4.91 -27.62
CA GLY A 473 16.98 6.03 -28.41
C GLY A 473 16.08 6.41 -29.58
N GLU A 474 15.49 5.41 -30.25
CA GLU A 474 14.48 5.62 -31.30
C GLU A 474 13.20 6.25 -30.76
N ALA A 475 12.72 5.86 -29.58
CA ALA A 475 11.56 6.45 -28.93
C ALA A 475 11.79 7.92 -28.59
N ILE A 476 13.00 8.27 -28.10
CA ILE A 476 13.40 9.66 -27.87
C ILE A 476 13.48 10.42 -29.20
N GLN A 477 14.13 9.86 -30.23
CA GLN A 477 14.27 10.50 -31.54
C GLN A 477 12.93 10.78 -32.22
N ARG A 478 11.94 9.88 -32.07
CA ARG A 478 10.57 10.06 -32.56
C ARG A 478 9.77 11.13 -31.80
N SER A 479 10.27 11.57 -30.65
CA SER A 479 9.62 12.56 -29.78
C SER A 479 10.18 13.99 -29.94
N VAL A 480 11.17 14.16 -30.83
CA VAL A 480 11.79 15.47 -31.18
C VAL A 480 11.01 16.17 -32.28
#